data_AF-A0A2H3RJI7-F1
#
_entry.id   AF-A0A2H3RJI7-F1
#
_cell.length_a   1.000
_cell.length_b   1.000
_cell.length_c   1.000
_cell.angle_alpha   90.00
_cell.angle_beta   90.00
_cell.angle_gamma   90.00
#
_symmetry.space_group_name_H-M   'P 1'
#
loop_
_entity.id
_entity.type
_entity.pdbx_description
1 polymer ?
#
loop_
_entity_poly.entity_id
_entity_poly.type
_entity_poly.pdbx_seq_one_letter_code
_entity_poly.pdbx_strand_id
1 'polypeptide(L)'
;MCEENLVQEALGQICWLEVPVRDVPRAKAFYVELFGWEFVPEPQKAVGDCVKSMHFFNKGKTLHGAFLEHDEDYHVINNNPDKPGALPVLPTLCVLDCEETLAKANAIGGKTAM
;
A
#
# COMPACT_ATOMS: atom_id res chain seq x y z
N MET A 1 21.06 -4.33 19.95
CA MET A 1 22.08 -3.51 19.24
C MET A 1 21.90 -3.47 17.72
N CYS A 2 22.04 -4.56 16.95
CA CYS A 2 21.84 -4.50 15.49
C CYS A 2 20.36 -4.37 15.08
N GLU A 3 19.45 -5.05 15.76
CA GLU A 3 18.01 -5.02 15.43
C GLU A 3 17.31 -3.73 15.86
N GLU A 4 17.66 -3.17 17.02
CA GLU A 4 17.12 -1.88 17.48
C GLU A 4 17.49 -0.71 16.54
N ASN A 5 18.68 -0.78 15.92
CA ASN A 5 19.11 0.25 14.98
C ASN A 5 18.33 0.15 13.65
N LEU A 6 18.03 -1.07 13.20
CA LEU A 6 17.19 -1.32 12.02
C LEU A 6 15.73 -0.88 12.26
N VAL A 7 15.19 -1.10 13.47
CA VAL A 7 13.86 -0.59 13.84
C VAL A 7 13.81 0.92 13.73
N GLN A 8 14.82 1.63 14.25
CA GLN A 8 14.85 3.08 14.15
C GLN A 8 15.00 3.62 12.74
N GLU A 9 15.81 2.95 11.90
CA GLU A 9 15.95 3.34 10.49
C GLU A 9 14.65 3.16 9.70
N ALA A 10 13.80 2.21 10.09
CA ALA A 10 12.52 1.94 9.43
C ALA A 10 11.43 2.96 9.77
N LEU A 11 11.47 3.60 10.95
CA LEU A 11 10.41 4.52 11.37
C LEU A 11 10.28 5.71 10.39
N GLY A 12 9.05 5.99 9.96
CA GLY A 12 8.73 7.00 8.96
C GLY A 12 9.00 6.60 7.50
N GLN A 13 9.55 5.41 7.24
CA GLN A 13 9.70 4.86 5.89
C GLN A 13 8.46 4.10 5.45
N ILE A 14 8.29 3.92 4.14
CA ILE A 14 7.26 3.04 3.58
C ILE A 14 7.59 1.59 3.95
N CYS A 15 6.68 0.92 4.66
CA CYS A 15 6.79 -0.51 4.97
C CYS A 15 5.82 -1.38 4.17
N TRP A 16 4.79 -0.78 3.57
CA TRP A 16 3.84 -1.46 2.71
C TRP A 16 3.30 -0.52 1.63
N LEU A 17 3.06 -1.04 0.42
CA LEU A 17 2.51 -0.29 -0.69
C LEU A 17 1.34 -1.02 -1.34
N GLU A 18 0.20 -0.34 -1.45
CA GLU A 18 -0.94 -0.85 -2.20
C GLU A 18 -1.13 -0.02 -3.47
N VAL A 19 -1.21 -0.71 -4.61
CA VAL A 19 -1.35 -0.07 -5.93
C VAL A 19 -2.61 -0.60 -6.60
N PRO A 20 -3.67 0.21 -6.70
CA PRO A 20 -4.88 -0.16 -7.44
C PRO A 20 -4.60 -0.29 -8.93
N VAL A 21 -4.97 -1.43 -9.52
CA VAL A 21 -4.77 -1.74 -10.93
C VAL A 21 -6.02 -2.35 -11.55
N ARG A 22 -6.20 -2.12 -12.85
CA ARG A 22 -7.32 -2.68 -13.65
C ARG A 22 -6.88 -3.83 -14.55
N ASP A 23 -5.58 -3.91 -14.81
CA ASP A 23 -4.95 -4.93 -15.66
C ASP A 23 -3.70 -5.41 -14.94
N VAL A 24 -3.87 -6.46 -14.15
CA VAL A 24 -2.80 -7.04 -13.33
C VAL A 24 -1.67 -7.60 -14.20
N PRO A 25 -1.92 -8.41 -15.26
CA PRO A 25 -0.85 -8.92 -16.11
C PRO A 25 0.02 -7.81 -16.71
N ARG A 26 -0.61 -6.76 -17.25
CA ARG A 26 0.13 -5.61 -17.80
C ARG A 26 0.93 -4.88 -16.72
N ALA A 27 0.34 -4.65 -15.55
CA ALA A 27 1.02 -3.98 -14.44
C ALA A 27 2.21 -4.81 -13.94
N LYS A 28 2.04 -6.12 -13.75
CA LYS A 28 3.13 -7.02 -13.36
C LYS A 28 4.29 -6.93 -14.35
N ALA A 29 4.01 -7.10 -15.65
CA ALA A 29 5.04 -6.99 -16.69
C ALA A 29 5.79 -5.66 -16.65
N PHE A 30 5.06 -4.54 -16.47
CA PHE A 30 5.66 -3.21 -16.38
C PHE A 30 6.60 -3.05 -15.18
N TYR A 31 6.16 -3.41 -13.96
CA TYR A 31 6.96 -3.24 -12.75
C TYR A 31 8.10 -4.28 -12.62
N VAL A 32 7.91 -5.48 -13.21
CA VAL A 32 9.01 -6.45 -13.39
C VAL A 32 10.09 -5.84 -14.28
N GLU A 33 9.74 -5.35 -15.47
CA GLU A 33 10.73 -4.81 -16.42
C GLU A 33 11.42 -3.55 -15.87
N LEU A 34 10.65 -2.63 -15.30
CA LEU A 34 11.17 -1.34 -14.88
C LEU A 34 12.01 -1.40 -13.60
N PHE A 35 11.61 -2.22 -12.63
CA PHE A 35 12.18 -2.20 -11.28
C PHE A 35 12.65 -3.57 -10.78
N GLY A 36 12.39 -4.65 -11.52
CA GLY A 36 12.67 -6.01 -11.08
C GLY A 36 11.90 -6.36 -9.82
N TRP A 37 10.60 -6.05 -9.78
CA TRP A 37 9.71 -6.51 -8.71
C TRP A 37 9.41 -7.99 -8.87
N GLU A 38 9.23 -8.67 -7.75
CA GLU A 38 8.87 -10.08 -7.68
C GLU A 38 7.40 -10.19 -7.23
N PHE A 39 6.69 -11.21 -7.71
CA PHE A 39 5.28 -11.40 -7.41
C PHE A 39 5.02 -12.81 -6.88
N VAL A 40 4.13 -12.90 -5.89
CA VAL A 40 3.55 -14.19 -5.50
C VAL A 40 2.67 -14.69 -6.65
N PRO A 41 2.81 -15.96 -7.09
CA PRO A 41 2.08 -16.49 -8.24
C PRO A 41 0.57 -16.40 -8.08
N GLU A 42 0.07 -16.89 -6.94
CA GLU A 42 -1.36 -17.01 -6.68
C GLU A 42 -1.94 -15.72 -6.08
N PRO A 43 -3.03 -15.17 -6.64
CA PRO A 43 -3.76 -14.09 -5.99
C PRO A 43 -4.39 -14.56 -4.67
N GLN A 44 -4.55 -13.62 -3.75
CA GLN A 44 -5.41 -13.82 -2.58
C GLN A 44 -6.75 -13.15 -2.80
N LYS A 45 -7.79 -13.75 -2.22
CA LYS A 45 -9.11 -13.11 -2.15
C LYS A 45 -8.98 -11.85 -1.30
N ALA A 46 -9.49 -10.73 -1.80
CA ALA A 46 -9.46 -9.49 -1.05
C ALA A 46 -10.48 -9.51 0.11
N VAL A 47 -10.29 -8.58 1.05
CA VAL A 47 -11.23 -8.32 2.14
C VAL A 47 -12.15 -7.17 1.71
N GLY A 48 -13.46 -7.42 1.64
CA GLY A 48 -14.47 -6.45 1.20
C GLY A 48 -14.93 -6.64 -0.26
N ASP A 49 -15.85 -5.77 -0.71
CA ASP A 49 -16.55 -5.92 -2.01
C ASP A 49 -15.96 -5.07 -3.15
N CYS A 50 -15.08 -4.11 -2.83
CA CYS A 50 -14.56 -3.16 -3.81
C CYS A 50 -13.31 -3.66 -4.54
N VAL A 51 -12.52 -4.55 -3.92
CA VAL A 51 -11.31 -5.17 -4.49
C VAL A 51 -11.66 -6.60 -4.93
N LYS A 52 -11.35 -6.97 -6.17
CA LYS A 52 -11.59 -8.33 -6.70
C LYS A 52 -10.58 -9.33 -6.15
N SER A 53 -9.31 -8.97 -6.19
CA SER A 53 -8.20 -9.83 -5.79
C SER A 53 -6.98 -9.00 -5.38
N MET A 54 -6.10 -9.62 -4.59
CA MET A 54 -4.83 -9.03 -4.19
C MET A 54 -3.67 -9.83 -4.79
N HIS A 55 -2.73 -9.15 -5.44
CA HIS A 55 -1.51 -9.76 -5.97
C HIS A 55 -0.29 -9.20 -5.27
N PHE A 56 0.28 -9.99 -4.37
CA PHE A 56 1.41 -9.58 -3.56
C PHE A 56 2.69 -9.46 -4.38
N PHE A 57 3.48 -8.45 -4.04
CA PHE A 57 4.80 -8.22 -4.60
C PHE A 57 5.81 -7.84 -3.54
N ASN A 58 7.08 -8.00 -3.88
CA ASN A 58 8.20 -7.50 -3.10
C ASN A 58 9.30 -6.94 -4.01
N LYS A 59 10.11 -6.04 -3.45
CA LYS A 59 11.38 -5.62 -4.04
C LYS A 59 12.46 -5.69 -2.97
N GLY A 60 13.35 -6.67 -3.10
CA GLY A 60 14.35 -6.95 -2.07
C GLY A 60 13.69 -7.37 -0.76
N LYS A 61 14.27 -6.95 0.37
CA LYS A 61 13.81 -7.32 1.72
C LYS A 61 12.93 -6.25 2.37
N THR A 62 12.79 -5.07 1.77
CA THR A 62 12.27 -3.88 2.46
C THR A 62 10.95 -3.41 1.90
N LEU A 63 10.75 -3.45 0.58
CA LEU A 63 9.48 -3.08 -0.03
C LEU A 63 8.61 -4.32 -0.22
N HIS A 64 7.44 -4.28 0.41
CA HIS A 64 6.37 -5.25 0.22
C HIS A 64 5.09 -4.52 -0.15
N GLY A 65 4.18 -5.22 -0.81
CA GLY A 65 2.92 -4.62 -1.20
C GLY A 65 1.98 -5.54 -1.92
N ALA A 66 0.86 -4.98 -2.37
CA ALA A 66 -0.10 -5.68 -3.19
C ALA A 66 -0.62 -4.79 -4.32
N PHE A 67 -0.79 -5.39 -5.48
CA PHE A 67 -1.71 -4.86 -6.48
C PHE A 67 -3.13 -5.21 -6.06
N LEU A 68 -3.98 -4.20 -5.99
CA LEU A 68 -5.40 -4.35 -5.71
C LEU A 68 -6.14 -4.33 -7.04
N GLU A 69 -6.71 -5.46 -7.44
CA GLU A 69 -7.46 -5.53 -8.69
C GLU A 69 -8.86 -4.91 -8.49
N HIS A 70 -9.21 -3.92 -9.30
CA HIS A 70 -10.48 -3.20 -9.20
C HIS A 70 -11.13 -3.00 -10.58
N ASP A 71 -12.45 -2.76 -10.58
CA ASP A 71 -13.16 -2.23 -11.74
C ASP A 71 -12.84 -0.74 -11.99
N GLU A 72 -13.10 -0.27 -13.21
CA GLU A 72 -12.77 1.09 -13.65
C GLU A 72 -13.45 2.19 -12.82
N ASP A 73 -14.67 1.94 -12.33
CA ASP A 73 -15.43 2.90 -11.53
C ASP A 73 -14.79 3.24 -10.17
N TYR A 74 -13.89 2.37 -9.69
CA TYR A 74 -13.14 2.50 -8.45
C TYR A 74 -11.72 3.03 -8.63
N HIS A 75 -11.34 3.43 -9.85
CA HIS A 75 -10.03 4.04 -10.08
C HIS A 75 -10.05 5.54 -9.77
N VAL A 76 -9.18 5.98 -8.85
CA VAL A 76 -8.98 7.40 -8.53
C VAL A 76 -7.50 7.73 -8.45
N ILE A 77 -7.13 8.95 -8.83
CA ILE A 77 -5.77 9.47 -8.69
C ILE A 77 -5.50 9.91 -7.23
N ASN A 78 -6.53 10.49 -6.59
CA ASN A 78 -6.49 10.97 -5.21
C ASN A 78 -7.68 10.40 -4.43
N ASN A 79 -7.58 10.39 -3.10
CA ASN A 79 -8.69 10.01 -2.23
C ASN A 79 -9.97 10.79 -2.61
N ASN A 80 -11.07 10.08 -2.78
CA ASN A 80 -12.37 10.67 -3.11
C ASN A 80 -13.41 10.28 -2.05
N PRO A 81 -13.81 11.21 -1.16
CA PRO A 81 -14.80 10.95 -0.13
C PRO A 81 -16.17 10.48 -0.66
N ASP A 82 -16.54 10.87 -1.89
CA ASP A 82 -17.79 10.47 -2.52
C ASP A 82 -17.75 9.03 -3.07
N LYS A 83 -16.55 8.43 -3.11
CA LYS A 83 -16.30 7.06 -3.59
C LYS A 83 -15.36 6.32 -2.64
N PRO A 84 -15.80 5.94 -1.43
CA PRO A 84 -14.93 5.35 -0.40
C PRO A 84 -14.32 3.99 -0.80
N GLY A 85 -14.91 3.28 -1.76
CA GLY A 85 -14.32 2.05 -2.32
C GLY A 85 -13.28 2.29 -3.41
N ALA A 86 -13.09 3.54 -3.85
CA ALA A 86 -12.11 3.91 -4.86
C ALA A 86 -10.81 4.34 -4.17
N LEU A 87 -9.77 3.53 -4.32
CA LEU A 87 -8.51 3.74 -3.62
C LEU A 87 -7.48 4.40 -4.56
N PRO A 88 -6.72 5.40 -4.10
CA PRO A 88 -5.48 5.81 -4.76
C PRO A 88 -4.35 4.82 -4.41
N VAL A 89 -3.12 5.11 -4.83
CA VAL A 89 -1.95 4.42 -4.27
C VAL A 89 -1.87 4.72 -2.76
N LEU A 90 -1.77 3.68 -1.94
CA LEU A 90 -1.74 3.80 -0.48
C LEU A 90 -0.37 3.35 0.05
N PRO A 91 0.48 4.29 0.49
CA PRO A 91 1.67 3.95 1.26
C PRO A 91 1.33 3.81 2.75
N THR A 92 1.75 2.70 3.35
CA THR A 92 1.77 2.54 4.80
C THR A 92 3.15 2.90 5.32
N LEU A 93 3.20 3.80 6.30
CA LEU A 93 4.44 4.21 6.95
C LEU A 93 4.66 3.40 8.22
N CYS A 94 5.90 2.96 8.44
CA CYS A 94 6.28 2.28 9.67
C CYS A 94 6.30 3.26 10.83
N VAL A 95 5.59 2.93 11.90
CA VAL A 95 5.52 3.71 13.13
C VAL A 95 5.68 2.78 14.32
N LEU A 96 6.19 3.30 15.42
CA LEU A 96 6.36 2.51 16.64
C LEU A 96 5.00 2.19 17.27
N ASP A 97 4.11 3.18 17.29
CA ASP A 97 2.76 3.08 17.80
C ASP A 97 1.82 3.91 16.92
N CYS A 98 0.71 3.29 16.49
CA CYS A 98 -0.26 3.93 15.60
C CYS A 98 -1.03 5.05 16.31
N GLU A 99 -1.46 4.84 17.55
CA GLU A 99 -2.29 5.80 18.28
C GLU A 99 -1.48 7.07 18.60
N GLU A 100 -0.26 6.92 19.13
CA GLU A 100 0.63 8.03 19.42
C GLU A 100 0.96 8.84 18.16
N THR A 101 1.21 8.15 17.05
CA THR A 101 1.55 8.82 15.78
C THR A 101 0.35 9.57 15.21
N LEU A 102 -0.86 8.99 15.25
CA LEU A 102 -2.08 9.66 14.82
C LEU A 102 -2.41 10.87 15.70
N ALA A 103 -2.25 10.74 17.03
CA ALA A 103 -2.42 11.86 17.95
C ALA A 103 -1.47 13.02 17.62
N LYS A 104 -0.19 12.71 17.37
CA LYS A 104 0.81 13.70 16.95
C LYS A 104 0.47 14.33 15.61
N ALA A 105 0.05 13.53 14.62
CA ALA A 105 -0.34 14.03 13.30
C ALA A 105 -1.48 15.04 13.42
N ASN A 106 -2.52 14.73 14.20
CA ASN A 106 -3.63 15.65 14.45
C ASN A 106 -3.18 16.93 15.19
N ALA A 107 -2.29 16.81 16.19
CA ALA A 107 -1.78 17.95 16.95
C ALA A 107 -1.01 18.98 16.10
N ILE A 108 -0.42 18.54 14.97
CA ILE A 108 0.33 19.42 14.05
C ILE A 108 -0.46 19.79 12.79
N GLY A 109 -1.78 19.59 12.79
CA GLY A 109 -2.68 20.02 11.71
C GLY A 109 -3.01 18.96 10.66
N GLY A 110 -2.55 17.72 10.84
CA GLY A 110 -3.02 16.57 10.09
C GLY A 110 -4.48 16.22 10.41
N LYS A 111 -5.08 15.36 9.57
CA LYS A 111 -6.44 14.85 9.77
C LYS A 111 -6.47 13.35 9.48
N THR A 112 -7.05 12.59 10.39
CA THR A 112 -7.34 11.17 10.20
C THR A 112 -8.66 11.00 9.45
N ALA A 113 -8.69 10.16 8.43
CA ALA A 113 -9.95 9.67 7.88
C ALA A 113 -10.61 8.77 8.93
N MET A 114 -11.83 9.12 9.36
CA MET A 114 -12.69 8.29 10.19
C MET A 114 -13.74 7.60 9.33
#